data_AF-A0A6A1WNT5-F1
#
_entry.id   AF-A0A6A1WNT5-F1
#
_cell.length_a   1.000
_cell.length_b   1.000
_cell.length_c   1.000
_cell.angle_alpha   90.00
_cell.angle_beta   90.00
_cell.angle_gamma   90.00
#
_symmetry.space_group_name_H-M   'P 1'
#
loop_
_entity.id
_entity.type
_entity.pdbx_description
1 polymer ?
#
loop_
_entity_poly.entity_id
_entity_poly.type
_entity_poly.pdbx_seq_one_letter_code
_entity_poly.pdbx_strand_id
1 'polypeptide(L)'
;MAVAKGHVHIVEKLVALMSEEDLEIQDERGMTAMARASALGDILMLEGMHQKNKNLLTIRDRTGRIPLLVALEAGNIEAAHYLYSVTPKKKI
;
A
#
# COMPACT_ATOMS: atom_id res chain seq x y z
N MET A 1 22.18 3.39 10.54
CA MET A 1 20.91 3.22 11.31
C MET A 1 20.12 4.51 11.54
N ALA A 2 20.67 5.72 11.34
CA ALA A 2 19.89 6.96 11.49
C ALA A 2 18.94 7.25 10.31
N VAL A 3 19.37 7.00 9.08
CA VAL A 3 18.61 7.28 7.85
C VAL A 3 17.27 6.50 7.80
N ALA A 4 17.29 5.20 8.14
CA ALA A 4 16.07 4.38 8.18
C ALA A 4 15.04 4.89 9.19
N LYS A 5 15.47 5.29 10.40
CA LYS A 5 14.57 5.87 11.42
C LYS A 5 13.97 7.21 10.98
N GLY A 6 14.75 8.02 10.26
CA GLY A 6 14.27 9.29 9.69
C GLY A 6 13.18 9.07 8.65
N HIS A 7 13.35 8.09 7.75
CA HIS A 7 12.35 7.77 6.73
C HIS A 7 11.06 7.23 7.34
N VAL A 8 11.13 6.31 8.32
CA VAL A 8 9.95 5.80 9.05
C VAL A 8 9.13 6.95 9.64
N HIS A 9 9.79 7.87 10.36
CA HIS A 9 9.11 8.99 11.00
C HIS A 9 8.47 9.96 10.01
N ILE A 10 9.06 10.14 8.82
CA ILE A 10 8.48 10.98 7.77
C ILE A 10 7.24 10.30 7.17
N VAL A 11 7.32 9.01 6.87
CA VAL A 11 6.20 8.23 6.33
C VAL A 11 5.01 8.22 7.29
N GLU A 12 5.25 7.90 8.55
CA GLU A 12 4.19 7.91 9.59
C GLU A 12 3.54 9.29 9.71
N LYS A 13 4.34 10.36 9.72
CA LYS A 13 3.80 11.73 9.77
C LYS A 13 2.98 12.09 8.54
N LEU A 14 3.46 11.76 7.34
CA LEU A 14 2.74 12.04 6.11
C LEU A 14 1.40 11.31 6.07
N VAL A 15 1.40 10.01 6.37
CA VAL A 15 0.16 9.21 6.42
C VAL A 15 -0.78 9.70 7.54
N ALA A 16 -0.24 10.14 8.68
CA ALA A 16 -1.04 10.67 9.78
C ALA A 16 -1.77 11.98 9.40
N LEU A 17 -1.17 12.81 8.54
CA LEU A 17 -1.75 14.07 8.06
C LEU A 17 -2.83 13.87 6.99
N MET A 18 -2.86 12.71 6.34
CA MET A 18 -3.86 12.38 5.32
C MET A 18 -5.17 11.87 5.95
N SER A 19 -6.30 12.19 5.33
CA SER A 19 -7.57 11.53 5.63
C SER A 19 -7.61 10.11 5.05
N GLU A 20 -8.61 9.31 5.43
CA GLU A 20 -8.80 7.99 4.81
C GLU A 20 -9.11 8.13 3.32
N GLU A 21 -9.90 9.13 2.94
CA GLU A 21 -10.30 9.43 1.57
C GLU A 21 -9.11 9.92 0.73
N ASP A 22 -8.21 10.72 1.31
CA ASP A 22 -6.98 11.14 0.63
C ASP A 22 -6.12 9.94 0.20
N LEU A 23 -6.08 8.88 1.02
CA LEU A 23 -5.35 7.66 0.71
C LEU A 23 -6.01 6.81 -0.38
N GLU A 24 -7.33 6.96 -0.57
CA GLU A 24 -8.10 6.26 -1.61
C GLU A 24 -7.99 6.92 -2.99
N ILE A 25 -7.41 8.13 -3.07
CA ILE A 25 -7.18 8.82 -4.34
C ILE A 25 -6.39 7.92 -5.29
N GLN A 26 -6.93 7.78 -6.50
CA GLN A 26 -6.34 7.00 -7.57
C GLN A 26 -5.68 7.92 -8.60
N ASP A 27 -4.52 7.51 -9.10
CA ASP A 27 -3.88 8.19 -10.21
C ASP A 27 -4.54 7.89 -11.57
N GLU A 28 -3.90 8.36 -12.65
CA GLU A 28 -4.35 8.14 -14.04
C GLU A 28 -4.39 6.66 -14.47
N ARG A 29 -3.89 5.73 -13.69
CA ARG A 29 -3.98 4.28 -13.93
C ARG A 29 -4.97 3.59 -12.99
N GLY A 30 -5.65 4.34 -12.13
CA GLY A 30 -6.49 3.78 -11.08
C GLY A 30 -5.68 3.29 -9.87
N MET A 31 -4.39 3.56 -9.78
CA MET A 31 -3.58 3.06 -8.67
C MET A 31 -3.66 4.02 -7.49
N THR A 32 -3.95 3.49 -6.30
CA THR A 32 -3.76 4.21 -5.04
C THR A 32 -2.28 4.29 -4.70
N ALA A 33 -1.94 5.13 -3.71
CA ALA A 33 -0.60 5.16 -3.14
C ALA A 33 -0.15 3.77 -2.63
N MET A 34 -1.08 2.98 -2.07
CA MET A 34 -0.81 1.60 -1.65
C MET A 34 -0.43 0.68 -2.82
N ALA A 35 -1.14 0.75 -3.95
CA ALA A 35 -0.79 -0.05 -5.12
C ALA A 35 0.60 0.30 -5.66
N ARG A 36 1.00 1.59 -5.60
CA ARG A 36 2.36 2.00 -5.97
C ARG A 36 3.42 1.50 -5.00
N ALA A 37 3.19 1.61 -3.69
CA ALA A 37 4.07 1.07 -2.67
C ALA A 37 4.24 -0.45 -2.80
N SER A 38 3.19 -1.18 -3.16
CA SER A 38 3.24 -2.61 -3.49
C SER A 38 4.18 -2.92 -4.66
N ALA A 39 4.13 -2.10 -5.73
CA ALA A 39 4.99 -2.25 -6.90
C ALA A 39 6.46 -1.91 -6.61
N LEU A 40 6.72 -1.14 -5.55
CA LEU A 40 8.06 -0.75 -5.12
C LEU A 40 8.61 -1.60 -3.97
N GLY A 41 7.77 -2.42 -3.32
CA GLY A 41 8.17 -3.23 -2.18
C GLY A 41 8.34 -2.45 -0.88
N ASP A 42 7.74 -1.26 -0.76
CA ASP A 42 7.92 -0.40 0.42
C ASP A 42 7.01 -0.84 1.59
N ILE A 43 7.50 -1.82 2.37
CA ILE A 43 6.78 -2.42 3.49
C ILE A 43 6.34 -1.38 4.52
N LEU A 44 7.21 -0.43 4.85
CA LEU A 44 6.93 0.57 5.88
C LEU A 44 5.77 1.47 5.48
N MET A 45 5.73 1.89 4.21
CA MET A 45 4.62 2.64 3.65
C MET A 45 3.33 1.81 3.65
N LEU A 46 3.40 0.54 3.25
CA LEU A 46 2.26 -0.38 3.25
C LEU A 46 1.67 -0.59 4.66
N GLU A 47 2.52 -0.75 5.68
CA GLU A 47 2.10 -0.86 7.07
C GLU A 47 1.42 0.42 7.57
N GLY A 48 2.05 1.58 7.35
CA GLY A 48 1.50 2.86 7.77
C GLY A 48 0.13 3.14 7.14
N MET A 49 0.01 2.97 5.82
CA MET A 49 -1.26 3.18 5.12
C MET A 49 -2.33 2.15 5.53
N HIS A 50 -1.95 0.88 5.73
CA HIS A 50 -2.87 -0.17 6.16
C HIS A 50 -3.46 0.10 7.55
N GLN A 51 -2.62 0.56 8.49
CA GLN A 51 -3.08 0.93 9.83
C GLN A 51 -4.09 2.07 9.81
N LYS A 52 -3.91 3.02 8.89
CA LYS A 52 -4.79 4.18 8.73
C LYS A 52 -6.09 3.84 7.99
N ASN A 53 -6.02 3.14 6.85
CA ASN A 53 -7.20 2.79 6.06
C ASN A 53 -7.10 1.35 5.50
N LYS A 54 -7.99 0.47 5.99
CA LYS A 54 -8.05 -0.94 5.60
C LYS A 54 -8.69 -1.17 4.22
N ASN A 55 -9.49 -0.24 3.71
CA ASN A 55 -10.17 -0.38 2.42
C ASN A 55 -9.18 -0.43 1.25
N LEU A 56 -8.03 0.23 1.40
CA LEU A 56 -6.94 0.31 0.42
C LEU A 56 -6.51 -1.06 -0.13
N LEU A 57 -6.58 -2.10 0.70
CA LEU A 57 -6.22 -3.48 0.35
C LEU A 57 -7.06 -4.06 -0.80
N THR A 58 -8.24 -3.48 -1.06
CA THR A 58 -9.21 -4.03 -2.01
C THR A 58 -9.58 -3.07 -3.14
N ILE A 59 -9.03 -1.86 -3.16
CA ILE A 59 -9.25 -0.91 -4.24
C ILE A 59 -8.56 -1.42 -5.50
N ARG A 60 -9.31 -1.48 -6.59
CA ARG A 60 -8.84 -2.01 -7.87
C ARG A 60 -8.38 -0.88 -8.77
N ASP A 61 -7.25 -1.10 -9.44
CA ASP A 61 -6.83 -0.23 -10.53
C ASP A 61 -7.68 -0.44 -11.80
N ARG A 62 -7.37 0.30 -12.87
CA ARG A 62 -8.13 0.23 -14.13
C ARG A 62 -8.04 -1.14 -14.83
N THR A 63 -7.08 -1.97 -14.44
CA THR A 63 -6.93 -3.36 -14.94
C THR A 63 -7.57 -4.38 -14.02
N GLY A 64 -8.23 -3.93 -12.94
CA GLY A 64 -8.88 -4.80 -11.96
C GLY A 64 -7.95 -5.35 -10.89
N ARG A 65 -6.68 -4.92 -10.82
CA ARG A 65 -5.69 -5.42 -9.86
C ARG A 65 -5.84 -4.72 -8.51
N ILE A 66 -5.83 -5.50 -7.44
CA ILE A 66 -5.67 -5.01 -6.06
C ILE A 66 -4.16 -4.89 -5.73
N PRO A 67 -3.76 -4.17 -4.66
CA PRO A 67 -2.35 -3.98 -4.31
C PRO A 67 -1.53 -5.28 -4.20
N LEU A 68 -2.14 -6.37 -3.73
CA LEU A 68 -1.50 -7.70 -3.68
C LEU A 68 -1.07 -8.19 -5.08
N LEU A 69 -1.96 -8.08 -6.08
CA LEU A 69 -1.66 -8.53 -7.44
C LEU A 69 -0.57 -7.66 -8.07
N VAL A 70 -0.58 -6.36 -7.77
CA VAL A 70 0.47 -5.44 -8.22
C VAL A 70 1.84 -5.82 -7.64
N ALA A 71 1.92 -6.20 -6.36
CA ALA A 71 3.18 -6.68 -5.76
C ALA A 71 3.69 -7.98 -6.40
N LEU A 72 2.78 -8.92 -6.68
CA LEU A 72 3.11 -10.19 -7.35
C LEU A 72 3.65 -9.97 -8.75
N GLU A 73 3.01 -9.11 -9.55
CA GLU A 73 3.45 -8.80 -10.91
C GLU A 73 4.79 -8.04 -10.93
N ALA A 74 5.05 -7.21 -9.92
CA ALA A 74 6.33 -6.52 -9.76
C ALA A 74 7.44 -7.43 -9.21
N GLY A 75 7.13 -8.66 -8.77
CA GLY A 75 8.09 -9.58 -8.15
C GLY A 75 8.49 -9.21 -6.73
N ASN A 76 7.76 -8.32 -6.06
CA ASN A 76 8.05 -7.92 -4.67
C ASN A 76 7.47 -8.93 -3.69
N ILE A 77 8.18 -10.03 -3.50
CA ILE A 77 7.72 -11.18 -2.72
C ILE A 77 7.39 -10.81 -1.27
N GLU A 78 8.22 -9.97 -0.63
CA GLU A 78 7.99 -9.54 0.75
C GLU A 78 6.68 -8.73 0.88
N ALA A 79 6.45 -7.77 -0.02
CA ALA A 79 5.21 -6.99 -0.04
C ALA A 79 4.01 -7.86 -0.37
N ALA A 80 4.15 -8.80 -1.30
CA ALA A 80 3.09 -9.76 -1.61
C ALA A 80 2.74 -10.63 -0.40
N HIS A 81 3.73 -11.11 0.37
CA HIS A 81 3.49 -11.86 1.60
C HIS A 81 2.77 -11.03 2.66
N TYR A 82 3.26 -9.81 2.91
CA TYR A 82 2.60 -8.89 3.84
C TYR A 82 1.15 -8.65 3.43
N LEU A 83 0.91 -8.22 2.19
CA LEU A 83 -0.42 -7.93 1.67
C LEU A 83 -1.32 -9.16 1.69
N TYR A 84 -0.81 -10.34 1.36
CA TYR A 84 -1.56 -11.58 1.45
C TYR A 84 -2.02 -11.85 2.89
N SER A 85 -1.18 -11.57 3.89
CA SER A 85 -1.50 -11.81 5.30
C SER A 85 -2.63 -10.90 5.81
N VAL A 86 -2.71 -9.65 5.31
CA VAL A 86 -3.70 -8.65 5.78
C VAL A 86 -4.92 -8.51 4.86
N THR A 87 -4.85 -8.96 3.60
CA THR A 87 -5.98 -8.86 2.66
C THR A 87 -7.09 -9.84 3.02
N PRO A 88 -8.35 -9.38 3.15
CA PRO A 88 -9.49 -10.27 3.42
C PRO A 88 -9.65 -11.35 2.33
N LYS A 89 -9.61 -12.63 2.72
CA LYS A 89 -9.62 -13.76 1.78
C LYS A 89 -10.85 -13.83 0.87
N LYS A 90 -11.98 -13.26 1.29
CA LYS A 90 -13.22 -13.19 0.49
C LYS A 90 -13.12 -12.23 -0.72
N LYS A 91 -12.02 -11.47 -0.83
CA LYS A 91 -11.82 -10.38 -1.80
C LYS A 91 -10.60 -10.60 -2.70
N ILE A 92 -9.87 -11.70 -2.52
CA ILE A 92 -8.76 -12.14 -3.39
C ILE A 92 -9.35 -12.99 -4.51
#